data_AF-A0A1W2A5K7-F1
#
_entry.id   AF-A0A1W2A5K7-F1
#
_cell.length_a   1.000
_cell.length_b   1.000
_cell.length_c   1.000
_cell.angle_alpha   90.00
_cell.angle_beta   90.00
_cell.angle_gamma   90.00
#
_symmetry.space_group_name_H-M   'P 1'
#
loop_
_entity.id
_entity.type
_entity.pdbx_description
1 polymer ?
#
loop_
_entity_poly.entity_id
_entity_poly.type
_entity_poly.pdbx_seq_one_letter_code
_entity_poly.pdbx_strand_id
1 'polypeptide(L)'
;MGLFDVFKKKDISNWDNAYKANPSFYSKPDGSPFCAFALTEGTDTILPKVPHYAVEGQEVNEYKLMLVSTTKEGILGDCDYFEAITRLDDYKAAEDNERLLVRGLSLNELEEVLK
;
A
#
# COMPACT_ATOMS: atom_id res chain seq x y z
N MET A 1 -31.24 17.63 -23.48
CA MET A 1 -31.15 16.16 -23.36
C MET A 1 -29.91 15.78 -24.15
N GLY A 2 -28.72 15.60 -23.57
CA GLY A 2 -28.35 14.73 -22.47
C GLY A 2 -27.35 13.72 -23.04
N LEU A 3 -26.08 14.13 -23.21
CA LEU A 3 -24.99 13.29 -23.72
C LEU A 3 -23.79 13.34 -22.75
N PHE A 4 -24.06 13.33 -21.45
CA PHE A 4 -23.06 13.14 -20.41
C PHE A 4 -23.16 11.75 -19.78
N ASP A 5 -23.50 10.75 -20.60
CA ASP A 5 -23.50 9.33 -20.21
C ASP A 5 -22.16 8.65 -20.53
N VAL A 6 -21.07 9.25 -20.04
CA VAL A 6 -19.79 8.55 -19.92
C VAL A 6 -19.21 8.75 -18.52
N PHE A 7 -20.06 8.74 -17.50
CA PHE A 7 -19.64 8.16 -16.23
C PHE A 7 -19.74 6.65 -16.38
N LYS A 8 -18.72 6.06 -17.04
CA LYS A 8 -18.40 4.66 -16.74
C LYS A 8 -18.07 4.63 -15.25
N LYS A 9 -19.06 4.27 -14.44
CA LYS A 9 -18.85 3.60 -13.17
C LYS A 9 -17.80 2.52 -13.47
N LYS A 10 -16.55 2.74 -13.06
CA LYS A 10 -15.47 1.75 -13.15
C LYS A 10 -15.75 0.74 -12.04
N ASP A 11 -16.84 0.00 -12.21
CA ASP A 11 -17.27 -1.10 -11.37
C ASP A 11 -16.51 -2.34 -11.86
N ILE A 12 -15.20 -2.34 -11.60
CA ILE A 12 -14.36 -3.52 -11.68
C ILE A 12 -13.38 -3.34 -10.52
N SER A 13 -13.63 -4.04 -9.42
CA SER A 13 -12.60 -4.29 -8.41
C SER A 13 -11.44 -4.95 -9.14
N ASN A 14 -10.44 -4.15 -9.51
CA ASN A 14 -9.48 -4.46 -10.57
C ASN A 14 -8.34 -5.34 -10.04
N TRP A 15 -8.68 -6.33 -9.21
CA TRP A 15 -7.74 -7.20 -8.48
C TRP A 15 -6.70 -7.83 -9.41
N ASP A 16 -7.09 -8.21 -10.63
CA ASP A 16 -6.18 -8.80 -11.63
C ASP A 16 -5.15 -7.82 -12.18
N ASN A 17 -5.47 -6.52 -12.23
CA ASN A 17 -4.61 -5.48 -12.80
C ASN A 17 -3.87 -4.66 -11.72
N ALA A 18 -4.25 -4.80 -10.46
CA ALA A 18 -3.61 -4.11 -9.35
C ALA A 18 -2.25 -4.74 -9.01
N TYR A 19 -1.31 -3.90 -8.62
CA TYR A 19 0.00 -4.35 -8.17
C TYR A 19 -0.14 -5.07 -6.82
N LYS A 20 0.36 -6.30 -6.74
CA LYS A 20 0.47 -7.03 -5.47
C LYS A 20 1.74 -6.58 -4.78
N ALA A 21 1.61 -5.94 -3.62
CA ALA A 21 2.76 -5.43 -2.89
C ALA A 21 3.67 -6.59 -2.46
N ASN A 22 4.90 -6.58 -2.98
CA ASN A 22 5.91 -7.56 -2.60
C ASN A 22 6.60 -7.15 -1.30
N PRO A 23 6.80 -8.08 -0.34
CA PRO A 23 7.55 -7.80 0.86
C PRO A 23 9.05 -7.63 0.53
N SER A 24 9.68 -6.63 1.11
CA SER A 24 11.13 -6.43 1.11
C SER A 24 11.66 -6.54 2.54
N PHE A 25 12.72 -7.31 2.75
CA PHE A 25 13.26 -7.57 4.09
C PHE A 25 14.61 -6.88 4.27
N TYR A 26 14.81 -6.31 5.46
CA TYR A 26 16.00 -5.57 5.83
C TYR A 26 16.43 -5.91 7.26
N SER A 27 17.70 -5.69 7.58
CA SER A 27 18.25 -5.90 8.93
C SER A 27 18.46 -4.56 9.63
N LYS A 28 18.00 -4.47 10.88
CA LYS A 28 18.32 -3.36 11.79
C LYS A 28 19.77 -3.47 12.31
N PRO A 29 20.33 -2.39 12.90
CA PRO A 29 21.68 -2.43 13.49
C PRO A 29 21.87 -3.50 14.57
N ASP A 30 20.81 -3.91 15.25
CA ASP A 30 20.81 -4.99 16.25
C ASP A 30 20.71 -6.40 15.64
N GLY A 31 20.66 -6.50 14.31
CA GLY A 31 20.53 -7.75 13.56
C GLY A 31 19.09 -8.23 13.37
N SER A 32 18.09 -7.62 14.01
CA SER A 32 16.69 -8.05 13.87
C SER A 32 16.08 -7.62 12.52
N PRO A 33 15.27 -8.48 11.86
CA PRO A 33 14.69 -8.16 10.57
C PRO A 33 13.46 -7.27 10.71
N PHE A 34 13.23 -6.44 9.69
CA PHE A 34 11.95 -5.77 9.45
C PHE A 34 11.51 -5.96 8.00
N CYS A 35 10.20 -5.89 7.76
CA CYS A 35 9.60 -6.00 6.43
C CYS A 35 9.08 -4.64 5.99
N ALA A 36 9.23 -4.30 4.72
CA ALA A 36 8.65 -3.12 4.11
C ALA A 36 7.84 -3.47 2.87
N PHE A 37 6.72 -2.78 2.69
CA PHE A 37 5.91 -2.79 1.47
C PHE A 37 5.94 -1.41 0.82
N ALA A 38 5.95 -1.35 -0.51
CA ALA A 38 5.89 -0.08 -1.23
C ALA A 38 4.46 0.25 -1.65
N LEU A 39 4.04 1.49 -1.41
CA LEU A 39 2.85 2.11 -2.00
C LEU A 39 3.29 3.22 -2.95
N THR A 40 3.04 3.03 -4.25
CA THR A 40 3.53 3.95 -5.29
C THR A 40 2.38 4.83 -5.79
N GLU A 41 2.66 6.12 -5.94
CA GLU A 41 1.73 7.12 -6.49
C GLU A 41 1.06 6.62 -7.78
N GLY A 42 -0.26 6.81 -7.87
CA GLY A 42 -1.07 6.44 -9.04
C GLY A 42 -1.26 4.93 -9.27
N THR A 43 -0.71 4.06 -8.43
CA THR A 43 -0.75 2.61 -8.62
C THR A 43 -1.81 1.96 -7.73
N ASP A 44 -2.83 1.33 -8.35
CA ASP A 44 -3.77 0.45 -7.64
C ASP A 44 -2.96 -0.69 -6.97
N THR A 45 -3.02 -0.79 -5.64
CA THR A 45 -2.12 -1.66 -4.87
C THR A 45 -2.89 -2.58 -3.92
N ILE A 46 -2.57 -3.88 -3.97
CA ILE A 46 -3.08 -4.90 -3.05
C ILE A 46 -2.08 -5.09 -1.91
N LEU A 47 -2.53 -4.84 -0.69
CA LEU A 47 -1.76 -4.93 0.55
C LEU A 47 -2.32 -6.05 1.44
N PRO A 48 -1.47 -6.91 2.05
CA PRO A 48 -1.93 -7.87 3.07
C PRO A 48 -2.35 -7.14 4.35
N LYS A 49 -3.51 -7.48 4.94
CA LYS A 49 -3.98 -6.86 6.20
C LYS A 49 -3.16 -7.31 7.41
N VAL A 50 -2.75 -8.57 7.42
CA VAL A 50 -2.00 -9.19 8.51
C VAL A 50 -0.81 -9.96 7.94
N PRO A 51 0.24 -9.27 7.45
CA PRO A 51 1.45 -9.93 6.99
C PRO A 51 2.15 -10.65 8.15
N HIS A 52 2.67 -11.85 7.87
CA HIS A 52 3.45 -12.63 8.83
C HIS A 52 4.57 -13.37 8.09
N TYR A 53 5.82 -13.08 8.43
CA TYR A 53 7.00 -13.66 7.80
C TYR A 53 8.11 -13.98 8.81
N ALA A 54 9.04 -14.83 8.39
CA ALA A 54 10.29 -15.11 9.10
C ALA A 54 11.47 -15.08 8.13
N VAL A 55 12.60 -14.54 8.58
CA VAL A 55 13.87 -14.47 7.84
C VAL A 55 14.90 -15.29 8.62
N GLU A 56 15.45 -16.33 7.99
CA GLU A 56 16.44 -17.24 8.63
C GLU A 56 15.97 -17.83 9.98
N GLY A 57 14.67 -18.09 10.11
CA GLY A 57 14.07 -18.61 11.34
C GLY A 57 13.77 -17.55 12.42
N GLN A 58 14.11 -16.28 12.17
CA GLN A 58 13.74 -15.16 13.02
C GLN A 58 12.43 -14.51 12.54
N GLU A 59 11.47 -14.38 13.46
CA GLU A 59 10.18 -13.74 13.18
C GLU A 59 10.34 -12.23 12.91
N VAL A 60 9.66 -11.75 11.88
CA VAL A 60 9.58 -10.33 11.58
C VAL A 60 8.49 -9.69 12.44
N ASN A 61 8.89 -8.83 13.36
CA ASN A 61 8.01 -8.14 14.30
C ASN A 61 7.73 -6.68 13.93
N GLU A 62 8.39 -6.16 12.90
CA GLU A 62 8.28 -4.76 12.48
C GLU A 62 7.96 -4.71 10.98
N TYR A 63 6.90 -3.98 10.66
CA TYR A 63 6.38 -3.82 9.31
C TYR A 63 6.26 -2.34 8.98
N LYS A 64 6.76 -1.96 7.81
CA LYS A 64 6.77 -0.58 7.32
C LYS A 64 6.02 -0.46 6.02
N LEU A 65 5.36 0.67 5.81
CA LEU A 65 4.89 1.08 4.50
C LEU A 65 5.78 2.21 3.98
N MET A 66 6.42 2.00 2.83
CA MET A 66 7.25 2.99 2.12
C MET A 66 6.38 3.68 1.08
N LEU A 67 6.31 5.01 1.13
CA LEU A 67 5.53 5.79 0.16
C LEU A 67 6.45 6.35 -0.91
N VAL A 68 6.15 6.03 -2.18
CA VAL A 68 6.97 6.37 -3.33
C VAL A 68 6.20 7.31 -4.26
N SER A 69 6.77 8.47 -4.55
CA SER A 69 6.20 9.44 -5.46
C SER A 69 6.83 9.33 -6.84
N THR A 70 5.98 9.18 -7.85
CA THR A 70 6.37 9.32 -9.26
C THR A 70 6.48 10.78 -9.65
N THR A 71 5.69 11.67 -9.02
CA THR A 71 5.71 13.11 -9.27
C THR A 71 7.01 13.77 -8.77
N LYS A 72 7.51 13.36 -7.60
CA LYS A 72 8.78 13.84 -7.03
C LYS A 72 9.99 12.95 -7.37
N GLU A 73 9.77 11.88 -8.13
CA GLU A 73 10.79 10.90 -8.53
C GLU A 73 11.59 10.34 -7.34
N GLY A 74 10.92 9.91 -6.27
CA GLY A 74 11.61 9.44 -5.07
C GLY A 74 10.72 8.94 -3.94
N ILE A 75 11.37 8.55 -2.83
CA ILE A 75 10.70 8.12 -1.60
C ILE A 75 10.26 9.36 -0.81
N LEU A 76 8.99 9.39 -0.41
CA LEU A 76 8.43 10.44 0.45
C LEU A 76 8.76 10.20 1.92
N GLY A 77 8.74 8.93 2.35
CA GLY A 77 9.01 8.51 3.72
C GLY A 77 8.47 7.11 3.99
N ASP A 78 8.56 6.68 5.25
CA ASP A 78 7.98 5.45 5.76
C ASP A 78 7.12 5.70 7.01
N CYS A 79 6.16 4.82 7.25
CA CYS A 79 5.36 4.78 8.47
C CYS A 79 5.12 3.34 8.94
N ASP A 80 4.57 3.20 10.15
CA ASP A 80 4.12 1.89 10.64
C ASP A 80 3.04 1.32 9.72
N TYR A 81 3.21 0.05 9.34
CA TYR A 81 2.34 -0.59 8.36
C TYR A 81 0.89 -0.72 8.84
N PHE A 82 0.67 -1.08 10.11
CA PHE A 82 -0.68 -1.34 10.62
C PHE A 82 -1.44 -0.05 10.87
N GLU A 83 -0.76 1.00 11.33
CA GLU A 83 -1.33 2.34 11.37
C GLU A 83 -1.70 2.82 9.96
N ALA A 84 -0.81 2.61 8.98
CA ALA A 84 -1.07 2.97 7.59
C ALA A 84 -2.27 2.22 7.00
N ILE A 85 -2.41 0.91 7.23
CA ILE A 85 -3.57 0.12 6.78
C ILE A 85 -4.88 0.71 7.31
N THR A 86 -4.89 1.19 8.56
CA THR A 86 -6.07 1.85 9.14
C THR A 86 -6.41 3.14 8.40
N ARG A 87 -5.41 3.98 8.09
CA ARG A 87 -5.58 5.23 7.33
C ARG A 87 -5.98 4.98 5.87
N LEU A 88 -5.49 3.89 5.27
CA LEU A 88 -5.75 3.53 3.89
C LEU A 88 -7.18 3.01 3.65
N ASP A 89 -7.94 2.72 4.71
CA ASP A 89 -9.35 2.32 4.57
C ASP A 89 -10.20 3.41 3.89
N ASP A 90 -9.87 4.69 4.12
CA ASP A 90 -10.50 5.85 3.46
C ASP A 90 -10.29 5.85 1.93
N TYR A 91 -9.27 5.14 1.45
CA TYR A 91 -8.91 5.03 0.04
C TYR A 91 -9.13 3.62 -0.53
N LYS A 92 -9.85 2.77 0.20
CA LYS A 92 -10.19 1.41 -0.20
C LYS A 92 -11.02 1.40 -1.49
N ALA A 93 -10.57 0.63 -2.47
CA ALA A 93 -11.35 0.29 -3.65
C ALA A 93 -12.08 -1.06 -3.49
N ALA A 94 -11.47 -2.02 -2.80
CA ALA A 94 -12.09 -3.29 -2.41
C ALA A 94 -11.33 -3.93 -1.25
N GLU A 95 -11.91 -4.94 -0.61
CA GLU A 95 -11.22 -5.74 0.39
C GLU A 95 -11.77 -7.17 0.43
N ASP A 96 -10.95 -8.08 0.95
CA ASP A 96 -11.39 -9.38 1.44
C ASP A 96 -10.87 -9.59 2.87
N ASN A 97 -10.97 -10.82 3.38
CA ASN A 97 -10.56 -11.15 4.74
C ASN A 97 -9.05 -10.95 4.99
N GLU A 98 -8.22 -11.08 3.95
CA GLU A 98 -6.77 -11.10 4.07
C GLU A 98 -6.11 -9.86 3.45
N ARG A 99 -6.79 -9.16 2.55
CA ARG A 99 -6.20 -8.16 1.67
C ARG A 99 -7.05 -6.91 1.56
N LEU A 100 -6.35 -5.78 1.44
CA LEU A 100 -6.90 -4.48 1.13
C LEU A 100 -6.44 -4.08 -0.28
N LEU A 101 -7.39 -3.74 -1.16
CA LEU A 101 -7.08 -3.09 -2.44
C LEU A 101 -7.29 -1.59 -2.27
N VAL A 102 -6.20 -0.83 -2.40
CA VAL A 102 -6.20 0.63 -2.39
C VAL A 102 -6.13 1.11 -3.84
N ARG A 103 -6.96 2.08 -4.21
CA ARG A 103 -6.84 2.74 -5.52
C ARG A 103 -5.52 3.51 -5.61
N GLY A 104 -5.06 3.81 -6.82
CA GLY A 104 -3.95 4.74 -7.03
C GLY A 104 -4.18 6.05 -6.30
N LEU A 105 -3.25 6.41 -5.41
CA LEU A 105 -3.26 7.66 -4.64
C LEU A 105 -2.48 8.75 -5.35
N SER A 106 -2.94 9.98 -5.24
CA SER A 106 -2.18 11.17 -5.63
C SER A 106 -1.07 11.49 -4.62
N LEU A 107 -0.10 12.32 -5.03
CA LEU A 107 0.94 12.84 -4.14
C LEU A 107 0.38 13.37 -2.81
N ASN A 108 -0.64 14.23 -2.85
CA ASN A 108 -1.22 14.83 -1.64
C ASN A 108 -1.82 13.76 -0.72
N GLU A 109 -2.50 12.75 -1.28
CA GLU A 109 -3.09 11.66 -0.50
C GLU A 109 -2.00 10.78 0.15
N LEU A 110 -0.89 10.52 -0.57
CA LEU A 110 0.27 9.85 0.03
C LEU A 110 0.86 10.68 1.18
N GLU A 111 0.97 11.99 1.02
CA GLU A 111 1.44 12.88 2.09
C GLU A 111 0.50 12.89 3.30
N GLU A 112 -0.82 12.75 3.13
CA GLU A 112 -1.75 12.57 4.26
C GLU A 112 -1.56 11.22 4.97
N VAL A 113 -1.27 10.14 4.25
CA VAL A 113 -1.01 8.82 4.86
C VAL A 113 0.21 8.85 5.77
N LEU A 114 1.19 9.71 5.50
CA LEU A 114 2.40 9.89 6.31
C LEU A 114 2.19 10.68 7.62
N LYS A 115 1.09 11.41 7.78
CA LYS A 115 0.85 12.28 8.96
C LYS A 115 0.32 11.49 10.14
#